data_AF-A0A178AT96-F1
#
_entry.id   AF-A0A178AT96-F1
#
_cell.length_a   1.000
_cell.length_b   1.000
_cell.length_c   1.000
_cell.angle_alpha   90.00
_cell.angle_beta   90.00
_cell.angle_gamma   90.00
#
_symmetry.space_group_name_H-M   'P 1'
#
loop_
_entity.id
_entity.type
_entity.pdbx_description
1 polymer ?
#
loop_
_entity_poly.entity_id
_entity_poly.type
_entity_poly.pdbx_seq_one_letter_code
_entity_poly.pdbx_strand_id
1 'polypeptide(L)' 'MKFTTIVATVLSMAAFAIAAPVSTAEIDARQNHGMCVKSEGGQVTQIPDC' A
#
# COMPACT_ATOMS: atom_id res chain seq x y z
N MET A 1 -1.67 33.77 11.77
CA MET A 1 -2.32 33.24 10.55
C MET A 1 -1.48 32.18 9.83
N LYS A 2 -0.17 32.37 9.60
CA LYS A 2 0.67 31.34 8.94
C LYS A 2 0.86 30.05 9.76
N PHE A 3 1.02 30.20 11.08
CA PHE A 3 1.29 29.08 12.00
C PHE A 3 0.11 28.10 12.10
N THR A 4 -1.11 28.63 12.18
CA THR A 4 -2.34 27.83 12.25
C THR A 4 -2.57 27.00 10.98
N THR A 5 -2.22 27.53 9.81
CA THR A 5 -2.31 26.80 8.54
C THR A 5 -1.34 25.62 8.50
N ILE A 6 -0.09 25.81 8.94
CA ILE A 6 0.91 24.73 8.99
C ILE A 6 0.45 23.60 9.91
N VAL A 7 -0.06 23.94 11.10
CA VAL A 7 -0.57 22.95 12.06
C VAL A 7 -1.73 22.16 11.46
N ALA A 8 -2.69 22.83 10.81
CA ALA A 8 -3.82 22.16 10.17
C ALA A 8 -3.38 21.22 9.04
N THR A 9 -2.39 21.62 8.22
CA THR A 9 -1.86 20.77 7.14
C THR A 9 -1.20 19.51 7.69
N VAL A 10 -0.36 19.64 8.72
CA VAL A 10 0.32 18.50 9.34
C VAL A 10 -0.68 17.56 10.01
N LEU A 11 -1.65 18.10 10.74
CA LEU A 11 -2.68 17.30 11.41
C LEU A 11 -3.55 16.52 10.42
N SER A 12 -3.92 17.15 9.30
CA SER A 12 -4.68 16.49 8.21
C SER A 12 -3.86 15.40 7.50
N MET A 13 -2.56 15.62 7.30
CA MET A 13 -1.66 14.60 6.70
C MET A 13 -1.44 13.40 7.63
N ALA A 14 -1.38 13.63 8.95
CA ALA A 14 -1.25 12.55 9.94
C ALA A 14 -2.43 11.56 9.89
N ALA A 15 -3.63 12.01 9.55
CA ALA A 15 -4.79 11.12 9.38
C ALA A 15 -4.60 10.12 8.22
N PHE A 16 -3.94 10.52 7.13
CA PHE A 16 -3.66 9.63 5.99
C PHE A 16 -2.52 8.65 6.28
N ALA A 17 -1.59 8.98 7.16
CA ALA A 17 -0.51 8.08 7.56
C ALA A 17 -1.00 6.86 8.37
N ILE A 18 -2.11 7.00 9.10
CA ILE A 18 -2.70 5.93 9.94
C ILE A 18 -3.68 5.07 9.14
N ALA A 19 -4.33 5.66 8.13
CA ALA A 19 -5.34 4.99 7.31
C ALA A 19 -4.78 4.35 6.02
N ALA A 20 -3.53 4.66 5.64
CA ALA A 20 -2.87 3.96 4.54
C ALA A 20 -2.66 2.49 4.96
N PRO A 21 -3.03 1.51 4.12
CA PRO A 21 -2.75 0.11 4.42
C PRO A 21 -1.25 -0.06 4.59
N VAL A 22 -0.81 -0.25 5.84
CA VAL A 22 0.55 -0.69 6.12
C VAL A 22 0.69 -2.08 5.52
N SER A 23 1.75 -2.30 4.75
CA SER A 23 2.11 -3.61 4.21
C SER A 23 2.11 -4.62 5.36
N THR A 24 1.07 -5.43 5.44
CA THR A 24 1.11 -6.65 6.24
C THR A 24 1.67 -7.74 5.34
N ALA A 25 2.39 -8.72 5.91
CA ALA A 25 2.97 -9.81 5.13
C ALA A 25 1.92 -10.54 4.25
N GLU A 26 0.66 -10.53 4.67
CA GLU A 26 -0.47 -11.09 3.93
C GLU A 26 -0.88 -10.23 2.72
N ILE A 27 -0.79 -8.90 2.82
CA ILE A 27 -1.11 -7.98 1.72
C ILE A 27 0.02 -7.97 0.69
N ASP A 28 1.29 -8.02 1.12
CA ASP A 28 2.45 -8.04 0.21
C ASP A 28 2.41 -9.23 -0.76
N ALA A 29 2.01 -10.41 -0.28
CA ALA A 29 1.85 -11.59 -1.11
C ALA A 29 0.76 -11.44 -2.20
N ARG A 30 -0.12 -10.46 -2.09
CA ARG A 30 -1.27 -10.22 -2.99
C ARG A 30 -1.10 -8.97 -3.85
N GLN A 31 -0.05 -8.17 -3.61
CA GLN A 31 0.31 -6.99 -4.40
C GLN A 31 1.08 -7.40 -5.67
N ASN A 32 0.51 -8.30 -6.47
CA ASN A 32 1.12 -8.75 -7.74
C ASN A 32 0.97 -7.74 -8.89
N HIS A 33 0.58 -6.49 -8.59
CA HIS A 33 0.43 -5.44 -9.57
C HIS A 33 1.76 -5.15 -10.27
N GLY A 34 1.79 -5.33 -11.59
CA GLY A 34 2.99 -5.14 -12.42
C GLY A 34 3.90 -6.35 -12.53
N MET A 35 3.52 -7.50 -11.98
CA MET A 35 4.29 -8.75 -12.00
C MET A 35 3.55 -9.80 -12.83
N CYS A 36 4.26 -10.69 -13.54
CA CYS A 36 3.57 -11.83 -14.12
C CYS A 36 3.11 -12.78 -13.03
N VAL A 37 1.92 -13.30 -13.24
CA VAL A 37 1.33 -14.29 -12.35
C VAL A 37 0.74 -15.43 -13.15
N LYS A 38 0.74 -16.62 -12.55
CA LYS A 38 0.05 -17.79 -13.06
C LYS A 38 -0.92 -18.34 -12.02
N SER A 39 -1.97 -18.98 -12.49
CA SER A 39 -2.91 -19.73 -11.66
C SER A 39 -2.53 -21.21 -11.69
N GLU A 40 -2.28 -21.81 -10.54
CA GLU A 40 -2.07 -23.25 -10.38
C GLU A 40 -3.01 -23.77 -9.30
N GLY A 41 -3.96 -24.64 -9.69
CA GLY A 41 -4.87 -25.28 -8.73
C GLY A 41 -5.72 -24.31 -7.90
N GLY A 42 -6.02 -23.12 -8.42
CA GLY A 42 -6.77 -22.08 -7.72
C GLY A 42 -5.93 -21.15 -6.85
N GLN A 43 -4.60 -21.31 -6.84
CA GLN A 43 -3.68 -20.37 -6.20
C GLN A 43 -2.97 -19.52 -7.26
N VAL A 44 -2.86 -18.21 -6.98
CA VAL A 44 -2.10 -17.29 -7.82
C VAL A 44 -0.66 -17.27 -7.32
N THR A 45 0.28 -17.62 -8.18
CA THR A 45 1.73 -17.56 -7.89
C THR A 45 2.41 -16.53 -8.78
N GLN A 46 3.33 -15.78 -8.21
CA GLN A 46 4.13 -14.78 -8.91
C GLN A 46 5.26 -15.47 -9.69
N ILE A 47 5.47 -15.05 -10.93
CA ILE A 47 6.60 -15.47 -11.76
C ILE A 47 7.63 -14.33 -11.71
N PRO A 48 8.78 -14.54 -11.06
CA PRO A 48 9.87 -13.56 -11.10
C PRO A 48 10.47 -13.47 -12.51
N ASP A 49 10.84 -12.25 -12.92
CA ASP A 49 11.63 -11.94 -14.13
C ASP A 49 11.05 -12.44 -15.47
N CYS A 50 9.72 -12.39 -15.57
CA CYS A 50 9.09 -12.16 -16.86
C CYS A 50 9.16 -10.65 -17.21
#